data_AF-A0A3D2CCZ4-F1
#
_entry.id   AF-A0A3D2CCZ4-F1
#
_cell.length_a   1.000
_cell.length_b   1.000
_cell.length_c   1.000
_cell.angle_alpha   90.00
_cell.angle_beta   90.00
_cell.angle_gamma   90.00
#
_symmetry.space_group_name_H-M   'P 1'
#
loop_
_entity.id
_entity.type
_entity.pdbx_description
1 polymer ?
#
loop_
_entity_poly.entity_id
_entity_poly.type
_entity_poly.pdbx_seq_one_letter_code
_entity_poly.pdbx_strand_id
1 'polypeptide(L)'
;MWQVCVGDRPAFEGEHGKAVSQNARCVMSASIPRNGGADGANGSVDGQRSGAFAMIVRPAAAGARATSTERCTVRSVAEDVWAPVGDSWTMEGLSTKSTSKRVRTVQGRRFARLKRPEILRIEPVDVSSFRALARSVAAVTSLNPWLDLYFRGQGEEHWTKDQSTGKNSTRLILPTILRPREGQPKLHHAHRRARALWYREALDYLKDQSKPLGLSPRPLRWWQPESRGALLQHYGIGKTPLLDVTSSLRVAATFALGVAEARAPRTEGFLYILGAPFSTGSISHFVDQGITLVKLANVCPAEALRPHFQQGFLLSSQPLQLDDDYDRRQHNAAYRLVACYRLDNHNQQFWKRDPAFPQIASDALMPANDPFREKLLSVMADGLREPP
;
A
#
# COMPACT_ATOMS: atom_id res chain seq x y z
N MET A 1 16.41 16.75 26.95
CA MET A 1 15.61 17.63 27.82
C MET A 1 14.54 18.29 26.94
N TRP A 2 13.39 17.63 26.82
CA TRP A 2 12.16 18.16 26.22
C TRP A 2 11.02 17.54 27.03
N GLN A 3 10.24 18.40 27.67
CA GLN A 3 9.21 18.06 28.65
C GLN A 3 7.86 18.15 27.93
N VAL A 4 7.12 17.03 27.88
CA VAL A 4 5.76 17.00 27.34
C VAL A 4 4.81 17.36 28.48
N CYS A 5 4.18 18.53 28.39
CA CYS A 5 3.10 18.94 29.28
C CYS A 5 1.81 18.18 28.89
N VAL A 6 1.30 17.35 29.80
CA VAL A 6 -0.05 16.79 29.69
C VAL A 6 -0.98 17.73 30.43
N GLY A 7 -1.90 18.36 29.69
CA GLY A 7 -2.88 19.30 30.22
C GLY A 7 -3.94 18.62 31.09
N ASP A 8 -4.39 19.40 32.07
CA ASP A 8 -5.35 19.05 33.11
C ASP A 8 -6.72 18.61 32.58
N ARG A 9 -7.31 17.60 33.22
CA ARG A 9 -8.75 17.32 33.14
C ARG A 9 -9.46 18.01 34.30
N PRO A 10 -10.66 18.58 34.11
CA PRO A 10 -11.41 19.20 35.18
C PRO A 10 -11.96 18.14 36.16
N ALA A 11 -11.92 18.51 37.44
CA ALA A 11 -12.45 17.76 38.57
C ALA A 11 -13.99 17.66 38.49
N PHE A 12 -14.52 16.49 38.80
CA PHE A 12 -15.91 16.28 39.22
C PHE A 12 -15.86 15.79 40.67
N GLU A 13 -16.44 16.56 41.58
CA GLU A 13 -16.59 16.24 43.00
C GLU A 13 -17.90 15.50 43.28
N GLY A 14 -17.84 14.61 44.29
CA GLY A 14 -18.96 14.02 45.04
C GLY A 14 -19.60 12.77 44.43
N GLU A 15 -19.84 11.64 45.10
CA GLU A 15 -19.88 11.34 46.54
C GLU A 15 -19.50 9.86 46.81
N HIS A 16 -19.06 9.60 48.04
CA HIS A 16 -18.96 8.32 48.75
C HIS A 16 -17.86 7.30 48.38
N GLY A 17 -16.81 7.28 49.20
CA GLY A 17 -16.51 6.07 49.99
C GLY A 17 -15.22 5.29 49.67
N LYS A 18 -14.22 5.52 50.53
CA LYS A 18 -13.08 4.65 50.90
C LYS A 18 -11.91 4.51 49.91
N ALA A 19 -10.84 5.23 50.25
CA ALA A 19 -9.48 4.99 49.81
C ALA A 19 -8.91 3.68 50.38
N VAL A 20 -8.22 2.90 49.53
CA VAL A 20 -7.15 2.00 49.95
C VAL A 20 -5.92 2.35 49.14
N SER A 21 -4.92 2.87 49.85
CA SER A 21 -3.57 3.15 49.38
C SER A 21 -2.79 1.85 49.29
N GLN A 22 -2.15 1.57 48.15
CA GLN A 22 -0.92 0.79 48.09
C GLN A 22 0.05 1.43 47.10
N ASN A 23 1.05 2.10 47.67
CA ASN A 23 2.25 2.56 46.97
C ASN A 23 3.09 1.35 46.53
N ALA A 24 3.33 1.21 45.24
CA ALA A 24 4.47 0.46 44.72
C ALA A 24 5.30 1.39 43.81
N ARG A 25 6.34 2.00 44.39
CA ARG A 25 7.42 2.65 43.65
C ARG A 25 8.22 1.56 42.94
N CYS A 26 8.32 1.62 41.62
CA CYS A 26 9.35 0.88 40.89
C CYS A 26 10.40 1.88 40.40
N VAL A 27 11.54 1.90 41.09
CA VAL A 27 12.75 2.63 40.71
C VAL A 27 13.55 1.70 39.81
N MET A 28 13.76 2.07 38.54
CA MET A 28 14.71 1.40 37.65
C MET A 28 15.95 2.29 37.50
N SER A 29 16.96 2.02 38.32
CA SER A 29 18.34 2.48 38.13
C SER A 29 19.07 1.49 37.21
N ALA A 30 19.65 1.97 36.12
CA ALA A 30 20.58 1.18 35.31
C ALA A 30 21.99 1.77 35.44
N SER A 31 22.83 1.06 36.18
CA SER A 31 24.25 1.34 36.37
C SER A 31 25.05 0.72 35.21
N ILE A 32 25.91 1.52 34.57
CA ILE A 32 26.87 1.07 33.56
C ILE A 32 28.16 0.62 34.28
N PRO A 33 28.70 -0.59 34.05
CA PRO A 33 30.07 -0.88 34.42
C PRO A 33 31.01 -0.45 33.27
N ARG A 34 31.95 0.44 33.59
CA ARG A 34 33.20 0.62 32.83
C ARG A 34 34.16 -0.50 33.21
N ASN A 35 34.86 -1.07 32.24
CA ASN A 35 36.23 -1.56 32.43
C ASN A 35 36.98 -1.46 31.11
N GLY A 36 38.17 -0.85 31.16
CA GLY A 36 39.16 -0.85 30.09
C GLY A 36 40.34 -1.76 30.44
N GLY A 37 41.21 -2.01 29.47
CA GLY A 37 42.51 -2.66 29.66
C GLY A 37 42.89 -3.54 28.47
N ALA A 38 44.04 -3.27 27.86
CA ALA A 38 44.53 -3.78 26.58
C ALA A 38 45.33 -5.10 26.67
N ASP A 39 45.43 -5.80 25.54
CA ASP A 39 46.65 -6.34 24.87
C ASP A 39 46.56 -7.81 24.38
N GLY A 40 47.00 -8.00 23.13
CA GLY A 40 47.89 -9.12 22.76
C GLY A 40 47.34 -10.42 22.14
N ALA A 41 47.28 -10.43 20.80
CA ALA A 41 47.71 -11.49 19.85
C ALA A 41 47.17 -12.95 19.85
N ASN A 42 46.84 -13.36 18.60
CA ASN A 42 46.91 -14.69 17.95
C ASN A 42 45.96 -15.84 18.37
N GLY A 43 45.23 -16.36 17.37
CA GLY A 43 44.62 -17.69 17.42
C GLY A 43 43.38 -17.85 16.54
N SER A 44 43.58 -18.35 15.32
CA SER A 44 42.55 -18.97 14.48
C SER A 44 41.88 -20.16 15.18
N VAL A 45 40.56 -20.32 15.01
CA VAL A 45 39.85 -21.57 14.61
C VAL A 45 38.33 -21.37 14.76
N ASP A 46 37.62 -21.98 13.80
CA ASP A 46 36.18 -22.09 13.59
C ASP A 46 35.27 -22.25 14.81
N GLY A 47 34.05 -21.72 14.69
CA GLY A 47 32.95 -22.05 15.60
C GLY A 47 31.69 -21.22 15.38
N GLN A 48 30.80 -21.69 14.51
CA GLN A 48 29.41 -21.26 14.45
C GLN A 48 28.76 -21.30 15.85
N ARG A 49 28.20 -20.17 16.31
CA ARG A 49 27.12 -20.18 17.31
C ARG A 49 26.06 -19.11 17.01
N SER A 50 24.93 -19.62 16.55
CA SER A 50 23.63 -18.98 16.52
C SER A 50 23.14 -18.71 17.96
N GLY A 51 23.03 -17.44 18.33
CA GLY A 51 22.39 -17.01 19.58
C GLY A 51 20.89 -16.85 19.38
N ALA A 52 20.13 -17.92 19.60
CA ALA A 52 18.67 -17.85 19.74
C ALA A 52 18.33 -17.38 21.17
N PHE A 53 17.70 -16.21 21.30
CA PHE A 53 17.08 -15.79 22.55
C PHE A 53 15.72 -16.48 22.70
N ALA A 54 15.67 -17.56 23.48
CA ALA A 54 14.44 -18.18 23.94
C ALA A 54 14.02 -17.55 25.28
N MET A 55 12.90 -16.83 25.28
CA MET A 55 12.26 -16.35 26.51
C MET A 55 11.50 -17.53 27.14
N ILE A 56 12.07 -18.11 28.20
CA ILE A 56 11.42 -19.17 28.98
C ILE A 56 10.45 -18.50 29.96
N VAL A 57 9.15 -18.55 29.67
CA VAL A 57 8.10 -18.26 30.64
C VAL A 57 7.78 -19.57 31.37
N ARG A 58 8.12 -19.65 32.66
CA ARG A 58 7.69 -20.75 33.54
C ARG A 58 6.31 -20.43 34.11
N PRO A 59 5.27 -21.28 33.90
CA PRO A 59 4.05 -21.17 34.67
C PRO A 59 4.21 -21.86 36.02
N ALA A 60 3.72 -21.20 37.08
CA ALA A 60 3.56 -21.78 38.40
C ALA A 60 2.51 -22.90 38.37
N ALA A 61 2.78 -23.97 39.11
CA ALA A 61 1.96 -25.17 39.19
C ALA A 61 0.64 -24.93 39.93
N ALA A 62 -0.47 -25.45 39.37
CA ALA A 62 -1.62 -25.95 40.12
C ALA A 62 -2.31 -27.01 39.24
N GLY A 63 -2.46 -28.21 39.80
CA GLY A 63 -2.80 -29.42 39.05
C GLY A 63 -4.29 -29.65 38.79
N ALA A 64 -4.55 -30.46 37.76
CA ALA A 64 -5.62 -31.46 37.71
C ALA A 64 -5.34 -32.41 36.54
N ARG A 65 -5.35 -33.73 36.79
CA ARG A 65 -5.23 -34.80 35.80
C ARG A 65 -6.48 -34.88 34.92
N ALA A 66 -6.29 -35.08 33.63
CA ALA A 66 -7.21 -35.88 32.82
C ALA A 66 -6.41 -36.56 31.68
N THR A 67 -6.66 -37.85 31.54
CA THR A 67 -6.02 -38.83 30.66
C THR A 67 -6.75 -38.89 29.31
N SER A 68 -6.03 -38.77 28.19
CA SER A 68 -6.34 -39.53 26.97
C SER A 68 -5.17 -39.45 26.00
N THR A 69 -4.53 -40.60 25.76
CA THR A 69 -3.56 -40.84 24.70
C THR A 69 -4.25 -41.01 23.37
N GLU A 70 -3.99 -40.13 22.40
CA GLU A 70 -4.18 -40.45 20.98
C GLU A 70 -2.93 -40.09 20.19
N ARG A 71 -2.41 -41.09 19.47
CA ARG A 71 -1.27 -40.96 18.55
C ARG A 71 -1.74 -40.23 17.30
N CYS A 72 -1.15 -39.07 17.02
CA CYS A 72 -1.32 -38.41 15.74
C CYS A 72 -0.18 -38.82 14.81
N THR A 73 -0.47 -39.72 13.87
CA THR A 73 0.40 -40.05 12.75
C THR A 73 0.46 -38.87 11.78
N VAL A 74 1.65 -38.30 11.59
CA VAL A 74 1.93 -37.32 10.54
C VAL A 74 1.88 -38.05 9.19
N ARG A 75 0.82 -37.83 8.41
CA ARG A 75 0.80 -38.11 6.97
C ARG A 75 1.16 -36.84 6.23
N SER A 76 2.16 -36.93 5.36
CA SER A 76 2.51 -35.92 4.37
C SER A 76 1.33 -35.68 3.43
N VAL A 77 0.86 -34.45 3.33
CA VAL A 77 -0.03 -33.99 2.26
C VAL A 77 0.67 -32.79 1.63
N ALA A 78 1.55 -33.08 0.68
CA ALA A 78 1.84 -32.16 -0.40
C ALA A 78 0.75 -32.37 -1.47
N GLU A 79 0.36 -31.27 -2.12
CA GLU A 79 -0.68 -31.19 -3.17
C GLU A 79 -2.12 -31.13 -2.63
N ASP A 80 -2.61 -29.90 -2.40
CA ASP A 80 -4.01 -29.43 -2.57
C ASP A 80 -4.27 -28.13 -1.80
N VAL A 81 -3.60 -27.05 -2.21
CA VAL A 81 -3.98 -25.69 -1.83
C VAL A 81 -4.17 -24.91 -3.13
N TRP A 82 -5.31 -24.23 -3.27
CA TRP A 82 -5.79 -23.47 -4.43
C TRP A 82 -6.81 -24.16 -5.35
N ALA A 83 -7.95 -24.57 -4.76
CA ALA A 83 -9.24 -24.51 -5.45
C ALA A 83 -10.13 -23.44 -4.77
N PRO A 84 -10.84 -22.57 -5.50
CA PRO A 84 -11.84 -21.70 -4.89
C PRO A 84 -13.02 -22.57 -4.44
N VAL A 85 -13.27 -22.62 -3.13
CA VAL A 85 -14.49 -23.24 -2.60
C VAL A 85 -15.67 -22.36 -3.00
N GLY A 86 -16.43 -22.86 -3.97
CA GLY A 86 -17.79 -22.42 -4.24
C GLY A 86 -18.80 -23.23 -3.42
N ASP A 87 -19.92 -22.56 -3.19
CA ASP A 87 -21.27 -23.08 -2.93
C ASP A 87 -21.81 -23.26 -1.50
N SER A 88 -23.01 -22.70 -1.35
CA SER A 88 -24.03 -22.88 -0.32
C SER A 88 -23.84 -22.20 1.05
N TRP A 89 -24.38 -20.98 1.15
CA TRP A 89 -25.11 -20.55 2.34
C TRP A 89 -26.45 -19.95 1.88
N THR A 90 -27.49 -20.79 1.82
CA THR A 90 -28.88 -20.35 1.78
C THR A 90 -29.30 -19.98 3.19
N MET A 91 -29.47 -18.69 3.47
CA MET A 91 -30.27 -18.24 4.61
C MET A 91 -31.71 -18.11 4.14
N GLU A 92 -32.49 -19.17 4.34
CA GLU A 92 -33.94 -19.07 4.39
C GLU A 92 -34.35 -18.33 5.67
N GLY A 93 -35.41 -17.52 5.57
CA GLY A 93 -36.04 -16.88 6.71
C GLY A 93 -35.87 -15.37 6.75
N LEU A 94 -36.72 -14.66 6.01
CA LEU A 94 -37.61 -13.60 6.53
C LEU A 94 -38.36 -12.99 5.34
N SER A 95 -39.49 -13.63 5.01
CA SER A 95 -40.58 -13.00 4.29
C SER A 95 -41.26 -12.01 5.23
N THR A 96 -41.34 -10.74 4.82
CA THR A 96 -42.61 -10.01 4.71
C THR A 96 -42.39 -8.64 4.04
N LYS A 97 -43.42 -8.27 3.30
CA LYS A 97 -43.56 -7.17 2.34
C LYS A 97 -43.22 -5.79 2.93
N SER A 98 -42.39 -5.03 2.22
CA SER A 98 -42.51 -3.56 2.13
C SER A 98 -41.49 -3.00 1.12
N THR A 99 -42.01 -2.74 -0.07
CA THR A 99 -41.42 -2.03 -1.21
C THR A 99 -41.02 -0.60 -0.81
N SER A 100 -39.81 -0.41 -0.26
CA SER A 100 -39.09 0.88 -0.25
C SER A 100 -37.63 0.85 0.25
N LYS A 101 -37.02 -0.33 0.44
CA LYS A 101 -35.62 -0.47 0.92
C LYS A 101 -34.58 -0.92 -0.12
N ARG A 102 -34.98 -1.16 -1.38
CA ARG A 102 -34.14 -1.87 -2.39
C ARG A 102 -33.01 -1.05 -3.03
N VAL A 103 -32.89 0.24 -2.77
CA VAL A 103 -31.94 1.13 -3.49
C VAL A 103 -30.63 1.41 -2.72
N ARG A 104 -30.47 1.00 -1.45
CA ARG A 104 -29.34 1.47 -0.62
C ARG A 104 -28.27 0.45 -0.19
N THR A 105 -28.36 -0.82 -0.61
CA THR A 105 -27.42 -1.89 -0.15
C THR A 105 -26.79 -2.72 -1.27
N VAL A 106 -26.94 -2.32 -2.55
CA VAL A 106 -26.68 -3.22 -3.70
C VAL A 106 -25.29 -3.04 -4.34
N GLN A 107 -24.62 -1.90 -4.19
CA GLN A 107 -23.42 -1.62 -4.97
C GLN A 107 -22.17 -2.38 -4.51
N GLY A 108 -21.91 -2.50 -3.20
CA GLY A 108 -20.78 -3.30 -2.70
C GLY A 108 -20.95 -4.82 -2.95
N ARG A 109 -22.19 -5.31 -2.89
CA ARG A 109 -22.52 -6.73 -3.18
C ARG A 109 -22.34 -7.10 -4.65
N ARG A 110 -22.35 -6.13 -5.56
CA ARG A 110 -22.15 -6.36 -7.00
C ARG A 110 -20.75 -6.89 -7.28
N PHE A 111 -19.73 -6.42 -6.58
CA PHE A 111 -18.34 -6.82 -6.81
C PHE A 111 -17.97 -8.15 -6.14
N ALA A 112 -18.52 -8.42 -4.95
CA ALA A 112 -18.20 -9.63 -4.18
C ALA A 112 -18.64 -10.96 -4.85
N ARG A 113 -19.44 -10.90 -5.92
CA ARG A 113 -19.95 -12.08 -6.64
C ARG A 113 -19.30 -12.32 -8.01
N LEU A 114 -18.41 -11.43 -8.45
CA LEU A 114 -17.85 -11.48 -9.81
C LEU A 114 -16.60 -12.35 -9.86
N LYS A 115 -16.48 -13.13 -10.94
CA LYS A 115 -15.22 -13.82 -11.26
C LYS A 115 -14.19 -12.80 -11.76
N ARG A 116 -12.89 -13.06 -11.55
CA ARG A 116 -11.81 -12.13 -11.94
C ARG A 116 -11.90 -11.60 -13.38
N PRO A 117 -12.18 -12.42 -14.41
CA PRO A 117 -12.34 -11.92 -15.77
C PRO A 117 -13.48 -10.90 -15.91
N GLU A 118 -14.55 -11.02 -15.13
CA GLU A 118 -15.73 -10.14 -15.20
C GLU A 118 -15.43 -8.77 -14.60
N ILE A 119 -14.67 -8.71 -13.48
CA ILE A 119 -14.26 -7.44 -12.86
C ILE A 119 -13.41 -6.59 -13.81
N LEU A 120 -12.62 -7.23 -14.67
CA LEU A 120 -11.79 -6.51 -15.64
C LEU A 120 -12.59 -5.84 -16.75
N ARG A 121 -13.84 -6.27 -16.97
CA ARG A 121 -14.73 -5.79 -18.04
C ARG A 121 -15.90 -4.96 -17.51
N ILE A 122 -16.08 -4.91 -16.19
CA ILE A 122 -17.22 -4.22 -15.61
C ILE A 122 -17.09 -2.70 -15.77
N GLU A 123 -18.20 -2.09 -16.15
CA GLU A 123 -18.35 -0.65 -16.11
C GLU A 123 -18.21 -0.12 -14.68
N PRO A 124 -17.53 1.01 -14.47
CA PRO A 124 -17.43 1.63 -13.16
C PRO A 124 -18.81 1.93 -12.57
N VAL A 125 -18.91 1.87 -11.24
CA VAL A 125 -20.12 2.30 -10.54
C VAL A 125 -20.09 3.81 -10.33
N ASP A 126 -21.17 4.49 -10.73
CA ASP A 126 -21.30 5.94 -10.56
C ASP A 126 -21.53 6.34 -9.10
N VAL A 127 -20.78 7.35 -8.67
CA VAL A 127 -20.93 8.00 -7.37
C VAL A 127 -20.79 9.51 -7.51
N SER A 128 -21.78 10.24 -6.99
CA SER A 128 -21.88 11.71 -7.11
C SER A 128 -21.53 12.49 -5.84
N SER A 129 -20.96 11.82 -4.82
CA SER A 129 -20.43 12.49 -3.63
C SER A 129 -19.41 11.63 -2.89
N PHE A 130 -18.49 12.27 -2.16
CA PHE A 130 -17.51 11.55 -1.36
C PHE A 130 -18.14 10.67 -0.28
N ARG A 131 -19.21 11.13 0.40
CA ARG A 131 -19.95 10.31 1.38
C ARG A 131 -20.53 9.03 0.76
N ALA A 132 -21.08 9.12 -0.45
CA ALA A 132 -21.61 7.96 -1.16
C ALA A 132 -20.50 6.96 -1.50
N LEU A 133 -19.36 7.47 -1.99
CA LEU A 133 -18.16 6.68 -2.24
C LEU A 133 -17.70 5.97 -0.96
N ALA A 134 -17.48 6.71 0.14
CA ALA A 134 -17.01 6.16 1.41
C ALA A 134 -17.92 5.06 1.96
N ARG A 135 -19.25 5.25 1.88
CA ARG A 135 -20.23 4.22 2.27
C ARG A 135 -20.12 2.97 1.39
N SER A 136 -19.94 3.14 0.08
CA SER A 136 -19.80 1.99 -0.81
C SER A 136 -18.48 1.25 -0.59
N VAL A 137 -17.38 1.97 -0.33
CA VAL A 137 -16.09 1.37 0.00
C VAL A 137 -16.15 0.59 1.30
N ALA A 138 -16.81 1.12 2.34
CA ALA A 138 -17.00 0.39 3.61
C ALA A 138 -17.68 -0.98 3.40
N ALA A 139 -18.67 -1.06 2.51
CA ALA A 139 -19.29 -2.33 2.14
C ALA A 139 -18.30 -3.26 1.42
N VAL A 140 -17.49 -2.74 0.48
CA VAL A 140 -16.44 -3.51 -0.19
C VAL A 140 -15.43 -4.05 0.82
N THR A 141 -14.95 -3.23 1.76
CA THR A 141 -14.03 -3.66 2.83
C THR A 141 -14.63 -4.76 3.69
N SER A 142 -15.88 -4.62 4.14
CA SER A 142 -16.54 -5.64 4.98
C SER A 142 -16.67 -7.01 4.29
N LEU A 143 -16.73 -7.03 2.96
CA LEU A 143 -16.84 -8.24 2.16
C LEU A 143 -15.48 -8.86 1.81
N ASN A 144 -14.38 -8.14 2.08
CA ASN A 144 -13.01 -8.56 1.78
C ASN A 144 -12.12 -8.44 3.03
N PRO A 145 -12.46 -9.10 4.16
CA PRO A 145 -11.74 -8.94 5.43
C PRO A 145 -10.30 -9.46 5.40
N TRP A 146 -9.93 -10.23 4.38
CA TRP A 146 -8.61 -10.85 4.23
C TRP A 146 -7.65 -10.04 3.36
N LEU A 147 -8.05 -8.85 2.91
CA LEU A 147 -7.27 -7.98 2.03
C LEU A 147 -7.12 -6.59 2.63
N ASP A 148 -5.92 -6.04 2.51
CA ASP A 148 -5.74 -4.60 2.57
C ASP A 148 -6.19 -3.99 1.24
N LEU A 149 -6.97 -2.91 1.32
CA LEU A 149 -7.45 -2.18 0.16
C LEU A 149 -6.57 -0.95 -0.10
N TYR A 150 -6.05 -0.89 -1.32
CA TYR A 150 -5.27 0.24 -1.82
C TYR A 150 -6.05 0.95 -2.93
N PHE A 151 -5.95 2.26 -2.97
CA PHE A 151 -6.73 3.10 -3.86
C PHE A 151 -5.82 3.76 -4.89
N ARG A 152 -6.33 3.88 -6.13
CA ARG A 152 -5.69 4.66 -7.18
C ARG A 152 -6.73 5.52 -7.89
N GLY A 153 -6.51 6.83 -7.89
CA GLY A 153 -7.28 7.79 -8.68
C GLY A 153 -6.64 8.05 -10.03
N GLN A 154 -7.43 8.10 -11.09
CA GLN A 154 -6.99 8.48 -12.43
C GLN A 154 -8.04 9.37 -13.09
N GLY A 155 -7.61 10.30 -13.95
CA GLY A 155 -8.55 11.17 -14.66
C GLY A 155 -9.24 10.52 -15.85
N GLU A 156 -8.68 9.41 -16.37
CA GLU A 156 -9.17 8.71 -17.56
C GLU A 156 -9.05 7.19 -17.33
N GLU A 157 -9.91 6.43 -18.02
CA GLU A 157 -9.78 4.97 -18.08
C GLU A 157 -8.91 4.53 -19.26
N HIS A 158 -8.20 3.43 -19.06
CA HIS A 158 -7.45 2.77 -20.12
C HIS A 158 -7.95 1.35 -20.31
N TRP A 159 -8.17 0.97 -21.56
CA TRP A 159 -8.73 -0.31 -21.95
C TRP A 159 -7.88 -0.94 -23.06
N THR A 160 -7.83 -2.27 -23.10
CA THR A 160 -7.53 -2.99 -24.34
C THR A 160 -8.74 -2.91 -25.26
N LYS A 161 -8.50 -2.91 -26.56
CA LYS A 161 -9.54 -3.10 -27.57
C LYS A 161 -9.59 -4.56 -27.98
N ASP A 162 -10.79 -5.08 -28.13
CA ASP A 162 -11.04 -6.35 -28.81
C ASP A 162 -10.73 -6.19 -30.30
N GLN A 163 -9.94 -7.09 -30.88
CA GLN A 163 -9.52 -6.97 -32.29
C GLN A 163 -10.65 -7.26 -33.27
N SER A 164 -11.65 -8.05 -32.89
CA SER A 164 -12.78 -8.44 -33.74
C SER A 164 -13.89 -7.39 -33.73
N THR A 165 -14.16 -6.77 -32.58
CA THR A 165 -15.28 -5.83 -32.41
C THR A 165 -14.86 -4.37 -32.27
N GLY A 166 -13.57 -4.11 -32.03
CA GLY A 166 -13.05 -2.76 -31.74
C GLY A 166 -13.47 -2.17 -30.39
N LYS A 167 -14.29 -2.89 -29.61
CA LYS A 167 -14.85 -2.44 -28.33
C LYS A 167 -13.85 -2.62 -27.19
N ASN A 168 -14.06 -1.89 -26.10
CA ASN A 168 -13.30 -2.07 -24.87
C ASN A 168 -13.44 -3.52 -24.37
N SER A 169 -12.31 -4.16 -24.09
CA SER A 169 -12.25 -5.56 -23.70
C SER A 169 -11.83 -5.70 -22.25
N THR A 170 -10.63 -5.24 -21.88
CA THR A 170 -10.05 -5.45 -20.55
C THR A 170 -9.43 -4.16 -20.05
N ARG A 171 -9.73 -3.77 -18.81
CA ARG A 171 -9.13 -2.60 -18.17
C ARG A 171 -7.62 -2.77 -17.97
N LEU A 172 -6.87 -1.68 -18.17
CA LEU A 172 -5.42 -1.61 -18.03
C LEU A 172 -5.01 -0.64 -16.92
N ILE A 173 -4.32 -1.17 -15.92
CA ILE A 173 -3.63 -0.39 -14.89
C ILE A 173 -2.17 -0.84 -14.92
N LEU A 174 -1.38 -0.18 -15.75
CA LEU A 174 0.02 -0.57 -16.02
C LEU A 174 1.00 0.41 -15.36
N PRO A 175 2.16 -0.08 -14.86
CA PRO A 175 3.28 0.77 -14.48
C PRO A 175 3.79 1.66 -15.62
N THR A 176 4.40 2.79 -15.28
CA THR A 176 4.82 3.81 -16.26
C THR A 176 5.86 3.30 -17.25
N ILE A 177 6.76 2.41 -16.83
CA ILE A 177 7.78 1.80 -17.70
C ILE A 177 7.19 1.02 -18.88
N LEU A 178 5.98 0.48 -18.70
CA LEU A 178 5.28 -0.39 -19.64
C LEU A 178 4.28 0.34 -20.53
N ARG A 179 4.05 1.63 -20.27
CA ARG A 179 3.12 2.44 -21.05
C ARG A 179 3.77 2.84 -22.38
N PRO A 180 3.03 2.75 -23.51
CA PRO A 180 3.52 3.28 -24.78
C PRO A 180 3.73 4.80 -24.68
N ARG A 181 4.48 5.36 -25.63
CA ARG A 181 4.51 6.82 -25.77
C ARG A 181 3.14 7.32 -26.21
N GLU A 182 2.87 8.58 -25.93
CA GLU A 182 1.68 9.26 -26.43
C GLU A 182 1.59 9.13 -27.95
N GLY A 183 0.39 8.85 -28.46
CA GLY A 183 0.15 8.57 -29.88
C GLY A 183 0.60 7.19 -30.36
N GLN A 184 1.33 6.39 -29.57
CA GLN A 184 1.75 5.04 -29.97
C GLN A 184 0.82 3.96 -29.41
N PRO A 185 0.41 2.97 -30.22
CA PRO A 185 -0.48 1.89 -29.76
C PRO A 185 0.23 0.86 -28.86
N LYS A 186 1.54 0.70 -29.02
CA LYS A 186 2.35 -0.30 -28.31
C LYS A 186 3.73 0.27 -27.97
N LEU A 187 4.31 -0.22 -26.87
CA LEU A 187 5.68 0.10 -26.49
C LEU A 187 6.64 -0.76 -27.32
N HIS A 188 7.47 -0.12 -28.14
CA HIS A 188 8.49 -0.81 -28.93
C HIS A 188 9.53 -1.50 -28.03
N HIS A 189 9.99 -2.69 -28.44
CA HIS A 189 10.96 -3.50 -27.69
C HIS A 189 12.22 -2.71 -27.30
N ALA A 190 12.86 -2.03 -28.27
CA ALA A 190 14.06 -1.24 -28.02
C ALA A 190 13.85 -0.15 -26.93
N HIS A 191 12.68 0.51 -26.92
CA HIS A 191 12.37 1.50 -25.89
C HIS A 191 12.15 0.85 -24.51
N ARG A 192 11.52 -0.32 -24.47
CA ARG A 192 11.37 -1.09 -23.23
C ARG A 192 12.74 -1.46 -22.66
N ARG A 193 13.63 -2.02 -23.50
CA ARG A 193 14.99 -2.39 -23.10
C ARG A 193 15.80 -1.19 -22.62
N ALA A 194 15.71 -0.06 -23.31
CA ALA A 194 16.37 1.18 -22.90
C ALA A 194 15.87 1.67 -21.53
N ARG A 195 14.55 1.69 -21.30
CA ARG A 195 13.99 2.07 -19.99
C ARG A 195 14.37 1.10 -18.88
N ALA A 196 14.39 -0.20 -19.16
CA ALA A 196 14.82 -1.22 -18.21
C ALA A 196 16.28 -1.07 -17.81
N LEU A 197 17.16 -0.79 -18.79
CA LEU A 197 18.57 -0.53 -18.56
C LEU A 197 18.75 0.73 -17.70
N TRP A 198 18.15 1.85 -18.11
CA TRP A 198 18.20 3.10 -17.36
C TRP A 198 17.70 2.92 -15.93
N TYR A 199 16.59 2.21 -15.73
CA TYR A 199 16.05 1.96 -14.40
C TYR A 199 17.07 1.23 -13.52
N ARG A 200 17.72 0.17 -14.02
CA ARG A 200 18.77 -0.55 -13.26
C ARG A 200 19.96 0.34 -12.94
N GLU A 201 20.46 1.10 -13.90
CA GLU A 201 21.58 2.03 -13.71
C GLU A 201 21.23 3.13 -12.70
N ALA A 202 20.00 3.67 -12.74
CA ALA A 202 19.52 4.68 -11.80
C ALA A 202 19.42 4.12 -10.38
N LEU A 203 18.97 2.87 -10.21
CA LEU A 203 18.97 2.21 -8.91
C LEU A 203 20.39 2.06 -8.37
N ASP A 204 21.32 1.57 -9.18
CA ASP A 204 22.72 1.37 -8.78
C ASP A 204 23.40 2.69 -8.45
N TYR A 205 23.19 3.73 -9.25
CA TYR A 205 23.65 5.08 -8.96
C TYR A 205 23.15 5.57 -7.60
N LEU A 206 21.84 5.47 -7.33
CA LEU A 206 21.25 5.90 -6.05
C LEU A 206 21.76 5.12 -4.84
N LYS A 207 22.29 3.90 -5.02
CA LYS A 207 22.85 3.10 -3.92
C LYS A 207 23.85 3.90 -3.10
N ASP A 208 24.68 4.69 -3.77
CA ASP A 208 25.76 5.46 -3.16
C ASP A 208 25.40 6.89 -2.80
N GLN A 209 24.18 7.34 -3.15
CA GLN A 209 23.70 8.70 -2.89
C GLN A 209 22.99 8.87 -1.54
N SER A 210 23.11 7.91 -0.62
CA SER A 210 22.45 8.00 0.70
C SER A 210 22.85 9.26 1.50
N LYS A 211 24.12 9.68 1.44
CA LYS A 211 24.62 10.85 2.18
C LYS A 211 24.08 12.18 1.62
N PRO A 212 24.19 12.49 0.32
CA PRO A 212 23.61 13.74 -0.22
C PRO A 212 22.08 13.80 -0.09
N LEU A 213 21.40 12.65 -0.04
CA LEU A 213 19.96 12.59 0.23
C LEU A 213 19.58 12.75 1.72
N GLY A 214 20.55 12.95 2.62
CA GLY A 214 20.29 13.10 4.06
C GLY A 214 19.88 11.80 4.75
N LEU A 215 20.18 10.64 4.15
CA LEU A 215 19.84 9.31 4.68
C LEU A 215 21.00 8.70 5.48
N SER A 216 21.76 9.50 6.23
CA SER A 216 22.91 9.04 7.02
C SER A 216 22.55 8.90 8.50
N PRO A 217 22.85 7.76 9.17
CA PRO A 217 23.44 6.55 8.61
C PRO A 217 22.48 5.85 7.64
N ARG A 218 23.05 5.20 6.61
CA ARG A 218 22.28 4.52 5.55
C ARG A 218 21.36 3.46 6.17
N PRO A 219 20.03 3.63 6.12
CA PRO A 219 19.13 2.66 6.72
C PRO A 219 19.13 1.36 5.92
N LEU A 220 18.93 0.21 6.59
CA LEU A 220 19.01 -1.10 5.93
C LEU A 220 18.09 -1.22 4.70
N ARG A 221 16.89 -0.63 4.78
CA ARG A 221 15.92 -0.57 3.68
C ARG A 221 16.45 0.12 2.42
N TRP A 222 17.44 1.01 2.53
CA TRP A 222 18.04 1.71 1.38
C TRP A 222 18.76 0.74 0.43
N TRP A 223 19.29 -0.36 0.97
CA TRP A 223 19.93 -1.39 0.16
C TRP A 223 18.95 -2.12 -0.77
N GLN A 224 17.65 -2.07 -0.46
CA GLN A 224 16.62 -2.70 -1.28
C GLN A 224 16.33 -1.84 -2.52
N PRO A 225 16.38 -2.41 -3.74
CA PRO A 225 16.11 -1.66 -4.97
C PRO A 225 14.70 -1.08 -5.01
N GLU A 226 13.72 -1.73 -4.38
CA GLU A 226 12.34 -1.26 -4.33
C GLU A 226 12.20 0.07 -3.58
N SER A 227 13.02 0.31 -2.55
CA SER A 227 13.07 1.61 -1.87
C SER A 227 13.49 2.73 -2.82
N ARG A 228 14.58 2.50 -3.58
CA ARG A 228 15.14 3.49 -4.52
C ARG A 228 14.20 3.70 -5.71
N GLY A 229 13.64 2.62 -6.26
CA GLY A 229 12.65 2.69 -7.33
C GLY A 229 11.39 3.42 -6.90
N ALA A 230 10.94 3.23 -5.65
CA ALA A 230 9.77 3.91 -5.11
C ALA A 230 9.97 5.43 -5.07
N LEU A 231 11.17 5.91 -4.76
CA LEU A 231 11.50 7.33 -4.84
C LEU A 231 11.44 7.86 -6.28
N LEU A 232 12.06 7.14 -7.22
CA LEU A 232 12.06 7.52 -8.64
C LEU A 232 10.62 7.64 -9.18
N GLN A 233 9.76 6.67 -8.87
CA GLN A 233 8.37 6.67 -9.29
C GLN A 233 7.58 7.80 -8.65
N HIS A 234 7.62 7.90 -7.32
CA HIS A 234 6.77 8.82 -6.57
C HIS A 234 7.08 10.28 -6.89
N TYR A 235 8.37 10.62 -7.07
CA TYR A 235 8.78 11.97 -7.45
C TYR A 235 8.74 12.24 -8.96
N GLY A 236 8.39 11.24 -9.77
CA GLY A 236 8.27 11.38 -11.22
C GLY A 236 9.61 11.63 -11.91
N ILE A 237 10.70 11.06 -11.37
CA ILE A 237 12.06 11.21 -11.91
C ILE A 237 12.23 10.43 -13.22
N GLY A 238 11.56 9.29 -13.34
CA GLY A 238 11.50 8.54 -14.59
C GLY A 238 10.53 7.39 -14.53
N LYS A 239 10.41 6.67 -15.64
CA LYS A 239 9.46 5.57 -15.78
C LYS A 239 9.95 4.33 -15.03
N THR A 240 9.09 3.78 -14.18
CA THR A 240 9.42 2.65 -13.31
C THR A 240 8.42 1.50 -13.46
N PRO A 241 8.79 0.28 -13.01
CA PRO A 241 7.88 -0.87 -12.89
C PRO A 241 6.87 -0.76 -11.74
N LEU A 242 6.91 0.33 -10.98
CA LEU A 242 6.09 0.53 -9.80
C LEU A 242 4.81 1.32 -10.15
N LEU A 243 3.76 1.08 -9.38
CA LEU A 243 2.48 1.75 -9.50
C LEU A 243 2.17 2.49 -8.19
N ASP A 244 1.98 3.80 -8.27
CA ASP A 244 1.50 4.59 -7.13
C ASP A 244 0.08 4.18 -6.73
N VAL A 245 -0.07 3.83 -5.46
CA VAL A 245 -1.34 3.56 -4.80
C VAL A 245 -1.31 4.22 -3.42
N THR A 246 -2.47 4.41 -2.79
CA THR A 246 -2.57 5.03 -1.46
C THR A 246 -3.52 4.23 -0.59
N SER A 247 -3.30 4.21 0.73
CA SER A 247 -4.28 3.69 1.68
C SER A 247 -5.41 4.69 1.97
N SER A 248 -5.32 5.93 1.46
CA SER A 248 -6.32 6.97 1.68
C SER A 248 -7.30 7.09 0.51
N LEU A 249 -8.56 6.75 0.79
CA LEU A 249 -9.65 6.96 -0.17
C LEU A 249 -9.79 8.42 -0.61
N ARG A 250 -9.56 9.37 0.31
CA ARG A 250 -9.69 10.81 0.04
C ARG A 250 -8.56 11.31 -0.86
N VAL A 251 -7.34 10.84 -0.66
CA VAL A 251 -6.19 11.15 -1.53
C VAL A 251 -6.46 10.64 -2.95
N ALA A 252 -6.85 9.37 -3.09
CA ALA A 252 -7.16 8.80 -4.40
C ALA A 252 -8.31 9.54 -5.12
N ALA A 253 -9.40 9.84 -4.42
CA ALA A 253 -10.51 10.60 -5.00
C ALA A 253 -10.10 12.02 -5.42
N THR A 254 -9.21 12.67 -4.64
CA THR A 254 -8.65 13.99 -4.98
C THR A 254 -7.83 13.91 -6.27
N PHE A 255 -6.95 12.90 -6.41
CA PHE A 255 -6.20 12.71 -7.65
C PHE A 255 -7.09 12.38 -8.85
N ALA A 256 -8.15 11.57 -8.66
CA ALA A 256 -9.08 11.21 -9.72
C ALA A 256 -9.80 12.43 -10.32
N LEU A 257 -10.26 13.36 -9.48
CA LEU A 257 -10.93 14.59 -9.93
C LEU A 257 -9.97 15.75 -10.23
N GLY A 258 -8.67 15.50 -10.15
CA GLY A 258 -7.62 16.49 -10.35
C GLY A 258 -7.31 17.28 -9.08
N VAL A 259 -6.04 17.65 -8.96
CA VAL A 259 -5.56 18.50 -7.87
C VAL A 259 -5.77 19.96 -8.29
N ALA A 260 -6.54 20.71 -7.50
CA ALA A 260 -7.23 21.94 -7.92
C ALA A 260 -6.34 23.09 -8.42
N GLU A 261 -5.05 23.12 -8.09
CA GLU A 261 -4.16 24.23 -8.48
C GLU A 261 -3.44 24.00 -9.81
N ALA A 262 -3.37 22.76 -10.30
CA ALA A 262 -2.65 22.47 -11.55
C ALA A 262 -3.57 22.45 -12.77
N ARG A 263 -4.88 22.21 -12.58
CA ARG A 263 -5.91 22.13 -13.63
C ARG A 263 -7.28 22.45 -13.04
N ALA A 264 -8.20 22.94 -13.89
CA ALA A 264 -9.61 23.03 -13.52
C ALA A 264 -10.12 21.66 -13.01
N PRO A 265 -10.98 21.63 -11.97
CA PRO A 265 -11.50 20.38 -11.43
C PRO A 265 -12.21 19.59 -12.52
N ARG A 266 -11.87 18.31 -12.65
CA ARG A 266 -12.45 17.46 -13.69
C ARG A 266 -13.94 17.27 -13.43
N THR A 267 -14.70 17.17 -14.51
CA THR A 267 -16.13 16.81 -14.47
C THR A 267 -16.33 15.34 -14.13
N GLU A 268 -15.32 14.51 -14.38
CA GLU A 268 -15.31 13.10 -14.02
C GLU A 268 -13.90 12.60 -13.66
N GLY A 269 -13.85 11.47 -12.97
CA GLY A 269 -12.61 10.76 -12.67
C GLY A 269 -12.89 9.32 -12.27
N PHE A 270 -11.85 8.51 -12.20
CA PHE A 270 -11.97 7.07 -11.94
C PHE A 270 -11.19 6.69 -10.69
N LEU A 271 -11.80 5.87 -9.85
CA LEU A 271 -11.20 5.34 -8.64
C LEU A 271 -11.19 3.82 -8.66
N TYR A 272 -9.99 3.27 -8.57
CA TYR A 272 -9.72 1.85 -8.54
C TYR A 272 -9.40 1.40 -7.13
N ILE A 273 -10.04 0.30 -6.70
CA ILE A 273 -9.76 -0.37 -5.43
C ILE A 273 -9.01 -1.66 -5.75
N LEU A 274 -7.77 -1.74 -5.29
CA LEU A 274 -6.87 -2.87 -5.48
C LEU A 274 -6.73 -3.63 -4.15
N GLY A 275 -6.98 -4.93 -4.18
CA GLY A 275 -6.77 -5.81 -3.04
C GLY A 275 -5.35 -6.36 -3.04
N ALA A 276 -4.69 -6.32 -1.89
CA ALA A 276 -3.42 -7.00 -1.66
C ALA A 276 -3.36 -7.57 -0.23
N PRO A 277 -2.43 -8.49 0.07
CA PRO A 277 -2.30 -9.01 1.43
C PRO A 277 -1.84 -7.92 2.41
N PHE A 278 -1.98 -8.22 3.69
CA PHE A 278 -1.55 -7.33 4.76
C PHE A 278 -0.06 -6.99 4.67
N SER A 279 0.23 -5.71 4.47
CA SER A 279 1.62 -5.25 4.42
C SER A 279 2.25 -5.24 5.81
N THR A 280 3.51 -5.66 5.89
CA THR A 280 4.32 -5.66 7.11
C THR A 280 5.64 -4.91 6.86
N GLY A 281 6.04 -4.07 7.82
CA GLY A 281 7.29 -3.31 7.72
C GLY A 281 7.30 -2.23 6.63
N SER A 282 8.47 -1.98 6.05
CA SER A 282 8.66 -0.99 4.97
C SER A 282 8.42 -1.57 3.58
N ILE A 283 8.77 -2.84 3.39
CA ILE A 283 8.70 -3.55 2.12
C ILE A 283 8.14 -4.95 2.42
N SER A 284 7.11 -5.35 1.70
CA SER A 284 6.47 -6.66 1.85
C SER A 284 6.49 -7.39 0.51
N HIS A 285 7.14 -8.56 0.48
CA HIS A 285 7.18 -9.42 -0.69
C HIS A 285 6.17 -10.56 -0.51
N PHE A 286 5.32 -10.77 -1.52
CA PHE A 286 4.37 -11.87 -1.56
C PHE A 286 4.65 -12.69 -2.81
N VAL A 287 5.58 -13.64 -2.67
CA VAL A 287 6.12 -14.45 -3.77
C VAL A 287 5.01 -15.22 -4.47
N ASP A 288 4.12 -15.89 -3.73
CA ASP A 288 3.00 -16.67 -4.28
C ASP A 288 1.99 -15.80 -5.05
N GLN A 289 1.95 -14.50 -4.74
CA GLN A 289 1.08 -13.54 -5.41
C GLN A 289 1.82 -12.68 -6.44
N GLY A 290 3.12 -12.94 -6.63
CA GLY A 290 4.00 -12.26 -7.56
C GLY A 290 4.02 -10.75 -7.38
N ILE A 291 4.08 -10.23 -6.14
CA ILE A 291 4.13 -8.78 -5.89
C ILE A 291 5.04 -8.33 -4.75
N THR A 292 5.35 -7.03 -4.80
CA THR A 292 5.92 -6.28 -3.71
C THR A 292 5.09 -5.03 -3.42
N LEU A 293 4.92 -4.74 -2.13
CA LEU A 293 4.40 -3.48 -1.63
C LEU A 293 5.52 -2.71 -0.94
N VAL A 294 5.64 -1.41 -1.22
CA VAL A 294 6.57 -0.49 -0.55
C VAL A 294 5.78 0.60 0.13
N LYS A 295 5.86 0.69 1.45
CA LYS A 295 5.23 1.77 2.23
C LYS A 295 6.14 2.98 2.24
N LEU A 296 5.79 4.02 1.48
CA LEU A 296 6.66 5.18 1.29
C LEU A 296 6.98 5.92 2.59
N ALA A 297 6.00 6.06 3.49
CA ALA A 297 6.20 6.69 4.79
C ALA A 297 7.28 6.00 5.65
N ASN A 298 7.52 4.71 5.42
CA ASN A 298 8.53 3.95 6.15
C ASN A 298 9.89 3.93 5.42
N VAL A 299 9.92 4.21 4.11
CA VAL A 299 11.13 4.25 3.31
C VAL A 299 11.76 5.63 3.35
N CYS A 300 10.95 6.66 3.22
CA CYS A 300 11.36 8.04 3.07
C CYS A 300 11.66 8.71 4.43
N PRO A 301 12.59 9.69 4.48
CA PRO A 301 12.81 10.50 5.67
C PRO A 301 11.61 11.44 5.93
N ALA A 302 11.54 12.05 7.12
CA ALA A 302 10.46 12.97 7.48
C ALA A 302 10.38 14.21 6.55
N GLU A 303 11.53 14.65 6.03
CA GLU A 303 11.62 15.78 5.08
C GLU A 303 10.96 15.50 3.72
N ALA A 304 10.72 14.23 3.38
CA ALA A 304 10.04 13.82 2.16
C ALA A 304 8.52 13.92 2.36
N LEU A 305 7.98 15.12 2.16
CA LEU A 305 6.61 15.47 2.56
C LEU A 305 5.55 14.67 1.81
N ARG A 306 5.66 14.58 0.47
CA ARG A 306 4.67 13.91 -0.39
C ARG A 306 4.36 12.47 0.05
N PRO A 307 5.37 11.59 0.27
CA PRO A 307 5.17 10.26 0.85
C PRO A 307 4.22 10.17 2.04
N HIS A 308 4.40 11.07 3.02
CA HIS A 308 3.67 11.04 4.29
C HIS A 308 2.25 11.58 4.12
N PHE A 309 2.10 12.73 3.45
CA PHE A 309 0.80 13.38 3.26
C PHE A 309 -0.14 12.58 2.37
N GLN A 310 0.40 11.87 1.38
CA GLN A 310 -0.40 11.05 0.47
C GLN A 310 -0.70 9.65 1.02
N GLN A 311 -0.16 9.26 2.18
CA GLN A 311 -0.19 7.87 2.67
C GLN A 311 0.19 6.88 1.56
N GLY A 312 1.30 7.20 0.89
CA GLY A 312 1.66 6.58 -0.38
C GLY A 312 2.25 5.18 -0.23
N PHE A 313 1.93 4.32 -1.19
CA PHE A 313 2.49 3.00 -1.38
C PHE A 313 2.86 2.82 -2.84
N LEU A 314 3.85 1.96 -3.10
CA LEU A 314 4.12 1.46 -4.44
C LEU A 314 3.76 -0.01 -4.50
N LEU A 315 3.09 -0.38 -5.59
CA LEU A 315 2.81 -1.76 -5.96
C LEU A 315 3.66 -2.14 -7.17
N SER A 316 4.41 -3.23 -7.08
CA SER A 316 5.12 -3.84 -8.22
C SER A 316 4.72 -5.29 -8.39
N SER A 317 4.74 -5.77 -9.63
CA SER A 317 4.79 -7.20 -9.95
C SER A 317 6.19 -7.76 -9.69
N GLN A 318 6.28 -9.02 -9.29
CA GLN A 318 7.50 -9.81 -9.17
C GLN A 318 7.31 -11.21 -9.78
N PRO A 319 8.33 -11.77 -10.47
CA PRO A 319 9.55 -11.08 -10.86
C PRO A 319 9.26 -9.97 -11.86
N LEU A 320 10.08 -8.91 -11.82
CA LEU A 320 10.02 -7.88 -12.85
C LEU A 320 10.69 -8.43 -14.11
N GLN A 321 9.89 -8.86 -15.08
CA GLN A 321 10.37 -9.26 -16.39
C GLN A 321 10.21 -8.09 -17.36
N LEU A 322 11.32 -7.55 -17.88
CA LEU A 322 11.30 -6.48 -18.89
C LEU A 322 11.93 -6.94 -20.21
N ASP A 323 12.20 -8.24 -20.30
CA ASP A 323 13.06 -8.89 -21.28
C ASP A 323 12.28 -9.19 -22.58
N ASP A 324 12.78 -10.06 -23.44
CA ASP A 324 12.28 -10.22 -24.81
C ASP A 324 10.92 -10.93 -24.88
N ASP A 325 10.67 -11.93 -24.01
CA ASP A 325 9.43 -12.73 -23.89
C ASP A 325 8.35 -12.07 -23.00
N TYR A 326 8.20 -10.77 -23.15
CA TYR A 326 7.43 -9.92 -22.25
C TYR A 326 5.91 -9.95 -22.53
N ASP A 327 5.13 -10.43 -21.55
CA ASP A 327 3.67 -10.25 -21.53
C ASP A 327 3.25 -9.16 -20.54
N ARG A 328 2.91 -7.97 -21.06
CA ARG A 328 2.43 -6.84 -20.26
C ARG A 328 1.23 -7.13 -19.38
N ARG A 329 0.43 -8.16 -19.72
CA ARG A 329 -0.74 -8.56 -18.93
C ARG A 329 -0.31 -9.04 -17.54
N GLN A 330 0.84 -9.68 -17.41
CA GLN A 330 1.37 -10.13 -16.11
C GLN A 330 1.62 -8.96 -15.15
N HIS A 331 1.84 -7.77 -15.70
CA HIS A 331 2.06 -6.53 -14.93
C HIS A 331 0.81 -5.64 -14.81
N ASN A 332 -0.36 -6.14 -15.23
CA ASN A 332 -1.59 -5.38 -15.14
C ASN A 332 -2.18 -5.45 -13.72
N ALA A 333 -2.04 -4.37 -12.96
CA ALA A 333 -2.61 -4.30 -11.62
C ALA A 333 -4.14 -4.41 -11.60
N ALA A 334 -4.81 -4.27 -12.75
CA ALA A 334 -6.25 -4.50 -12.87
C ALA A 334 -6.66 -5.92 -12.43
N TYR A 335 -5.78 -6.92 -12.51
CA TYR A 335 -6.04 -8.28 -11.99
C TYR A 335 -6.28 -8.35 -10.48
N ARG A 336 -6.09 -7.23 -9.78
CA ARG A 336 -6.36 -7.06 -8.34
C ARG A 336 -7.50 -6.13 -8.02
N LEU A 337 -8.22 -5.69 -9.04
CA LEU A 337 -9.40 -4.89 -8.83
C LEU A 337 -10.40 -5.67 -7.97
N VAL A 338 -10.79 -5.04 -6.88
CA VAL A 338 -11.93 -5.45 -6.06
C VAL A 338 -13.14 -4.61 -6.44
N ALA A 339 -12.95 -3.33 -6.79
CA ALA A 339 -14.01 -2.46 -7.26
C ALA A 339 -13.47 -1.30 -8.11
N CYS A 340 -14.36 -0.71 -8.91
CA CYS A 340 -14.07 0.45 -9.74
C CYS A 340 -15.25 1.43 -9.71
N TYR A 341 -14.96 2.72 -9.55
CA TYR A 341 -15.95 3.79 -9.46
C TYR A 341 -15.66 4.87 -10.48
N ARG A 342 -16.72 5.43 -11.07
CA ARG A 342 -16.68 6.71 -11.78
C ARG A 342 -17.20 7.79 -10.83
N LEU A 343 -16.33 8.75 -10.55
CA LEU A 343 -16.62 9.89 -9.70
C LEU A 343 -17.27 10.95 -10.58
N ASP A 344 -18.56 11.17 -10.37
CA ASP A 344 -19.31 12.18 -11.10
C ASP A 344 -19.20 13.54 -10.40
N ASN A 345 -18.61 14.51 -11.10
CA ASN A 345 -18.38 15.87 -10.63
C ASN A 345 -18.80 16.92 -11.69
N HIS A 346 -19.70 16.60 -12.62
CA HIS A 346 -20.11 17.53 -13.70
C HIS A 346 -20.64 18.87 -13.16
N ASN A 347 -21.32 18.84 -12.02
CA ASN A 347 -21.90 20.00 -11.34
C ASN A 347 -21.00 20.57 -10.22
N GLN A 348 -19.76 20.08 -10.08
CA GLN A 348 -18.81 20.47 -9.03
C GLN A 348 -19.32 20.20 -7.60
N GLN A 349 -20.26 19.24 -7.43
CA GLN A 349 -20.87 18.91 -6.13
C GLN A 349 -20.24 17.71 -5.42
N PHE A 350 -19.31 16.97 -6.05
CA PHE A 350 -18.79 15.74 -5.47
C PHE A 350 -18.22 15.96 -4.05
N TRP A 351 -17.46 17.05 -3.89
CA TRP A 351 -16.91 17.51 -2.62
C TRP A 351 -17.85 18.50 -1.89
N LYS A 352 -18.55 19.38 -2.61
CA LYS A 352 -19.34 20.47 -2.01
C LYS A 352 -20.65 20.03 -1.37
N ARG A 353 -21.22 18.90 -1.81
CA ARG A 353 -22.47 18.36 -1.25
C ARG A 353 -22.37 18.05 0.24
N ASP A 354 -21.16 17.78 0.73
CA ASP A 354 -20.91 17.48 2.13
C ASP A 354 -19.64 18.17 2.64
N PRO A 355 -19.78 19.37 3.25
CA PRO A 355 -18.64 20.15 3.73
C PRO A 355 -17.78 19.44 4.78
N ALA A 356 -18.28 18.37 5.43
CA ALA A 356 -17.50 17.60 6.39
C ALA A 356 -16.37 16.78 5.73
N PHE A 357 -16.44 16.57 4.41
CA PHE A 357 -15.43 15.84 3.65
C PHE A 357 -14.90 16.68 2.48
N PRO A 358 -14.16 17.76 2.76
CA PRO A 358 -13.60 18.58 1.70
C PRO A 358 -12.53 17.82 0.92
N GLN A 359 -12.33 18.24 -0.34
CA GLN A 359 -11.18 17.83 -1.15
C GLN A 359 -9.88 18.21 -0.41
N ILE A 360 -8.84 17.39 -0.54
CA ILE A 360 -7.53 17.76 0.03
C ILE A 360 -6.93 18.87 -0.83
N ALA A 361 -6.40 19.89 -0.16
CA ALA A 361 -5.73 21.00 -0.83
C ALA A 361 -4.50 20.53 -1.61
N SER A 362 -4.20 21.24 -2.70
CA SER A 362 -3.16 20.83 -3.65
C SER A 362 -1.76 20.92 -3.05
N ASP A 363 -1.47 22.04 -2.40
CA ASP A 363 -0.27 22.29 -1.60
C ASP A 363 -0.01 21.20 -0.54
N ALA A 364 -1.07 20.63 0.05
CA ALA A 364 -0.96 19.54 1.01
C ALA A 364 -0.60 18.20 0.34
N LEU A 365 -1.11 17.89 -0.86
CA LEU A 365 -0.75 16.65 -1.56
C LEU A 365 0.54 16.77 -2.35
N MET A 366 0.78 17.93 -2.94
CA MET A 366 1.86 18.22 -3.89
C MET A 366 2.55 19.53 -3.48
N PRO A 367 3.16 19.59 -2.29
CA PRO A 367 3.85 20.79 -1.83
C PRO A 367 4.92 21.21 -2.84
N ALA A 368 4.91 22.49 -3.20
CA ALA A 368 5.92 23.07 -4.08
C ALA A 368 7.32 22.97 -3.47
N ASN A 369 7.41 23.23 -2.16
CA ASN A 369 8.64 23.16 -1.37
C ASN A 369 8.71 21.80 -0.67
N ASP A 370 9.13 20.77 -1.39
CA ASP A 370 9.50 19.47 -0.83
C ASP A 370 11.03 19.35 -0.83
N PRO A 371 11.72 19.57 0.31
CA PRO A 371 13.18 19.61 0.36
C PRO A 371 13.83 18.30 -0.12
N PHE A 372 13.17 17.17 0.12
CA PHE A 372 13.68 15.89 -0.35
C PHE A 372 13.57 15.75 -1.86
N ARG A 373 12.49 16.26 -2.47
CA ARG A 373 12.35 16.30 -3.93
C ARG A 373 13.50 17.07 -4.57
N GLU A 374 13.85 18.24 -4.02
CA GLU A 374 14.95 19.07 -4.54
C GLU A 374 16.29 18.35 -4.46
N LYS A 375 16.61 17.75 -3.30
CA LYS A 375 17.82 16.92 -3.13
C LYS A 375 17.88 15.77 -4.14
N LEU A 376 16.76 15.06 -4.31
CA LEU A 376 16.67 13.94 -5.24
C LEU A 376 16.85 14.38 -6.69
N LEU A 377 16.24 15.50 -7.09
CA LEU A 377 16.41 16.06 -8.43
C LEU A 377 17.85 16.50 -8.69
N SER A 378 18.49 17.17 -7.72
CA SER A 378 19.90 17.57 -7.82
C SER A 378 20.80 16.37 -8.02
N VAL A 379 20.65 15.33 -7.18
CA VAL A 379 21.42 14.08 -7.29
C VAL A 379 21.22 13.42 -8.65
N MET A 380 19.99 13.38 -9.17
CA MET A 380 19.69 12.72 -10.43
C MET A 380 20.11 13.54 -11.66
N ALA A 381 20.16 14.87 -11.56
CA ALA A 381 20.63 15.76 -12.63
C ALA A 381 22.13 15.58 -12.91
N ASP A 382 22.92 15.30 -11.86
CA ASP A 382 24.36 15.03 -11.96
C ASP A 382 24.67 13.60 -12.49
N GLY A 383 23.65 12.76 -12.60
CA GLY A 383 23.77 11.35 -12.97
C GLY A 383 23.27 11.04 -14.38
N LEU A 384 22.25 10.17 -14.44
CA LEU A 384 21.78 9.52 -15.66
C LEU A 384 20.56 10.24 -16.25
N ARG A 385 20.59 10.54 -17.56
CA ARG A 385 19.43 11.06 -18.29
C ARG A 385 18.46 9.94 -18.65
N GLU A 386 17.17 10.14 -18.41
CA GLU A 386 16.13 9.18 -18.77
C GLU A 386 16.03 9.03 -20.30
N PRO A 387 15.96 7.81 -20.85
CA PRO A 387 15.67 7.60 -22.26
C PRO A 387 14.23 8.03 -22.60
N PRO A 388 13.98 8.48 -23.83
CA PRO A 388 12.68 9.02 -24.24
C PRO A 388 11.49 8.03 -24.11
#